data_AF-A0A2V7AAZ5-F1
#
_entry.id   AF-A0A2V7AAZ5-F1
#
_cell.length_a   1.000
_cell.length_b   1.000
_cell.length_c   1.000
_cell.angle_alpha   90.00
_cell.angle_beta   90.00
_cell.angle_gamma   90.00
#
_symmetry.space_group_name_H-M   'P 1'
#
loop_
_entity.id
_entity.type
_entity.pdbx_description
1 polymer ?
#
loop_
_entity_poly.entity_id
_entity_poly.type
_entity_poly.pdbx_seq_one_letter_code
_entity_poly.pdbx_strand_id
1 'polypeptide(L)' 'MQVTAFSTPASPEWRWRICDYAGEMVEESHGGFPTIAAAVATGMERLGQMNLDQVKDAYRSMAVRSQRAPTRPRQW' A
#
# COMPACT_ATOMS: atom_id res chain seq x y z
N MET A 1 1.29 -3.64 -8.69
CA MET A 1 1.58 -4.11 -7.33
C MET A 1 1.27 -5.59 -7.24
N GLN A 2 2.16 -6.36 -6.63
CA GLN A 2 2.04 -7.80 -6.46
C GLN A 2 2.55 -8.21 -5.06
N VAL A 3 1.84 -9.15 -4.42
CA VAL A 3 2.30 -9.80 -3.19
C VAL A 3 3.05 -11.08 -3.53
N THR A 4 4.25 -11.25 -2.99
CA THR A 4 5.04 -12.47 -3.12
C THR A 4 5.41 -12.99 -1.75
N ALA A 5 5.10 -14.25 -1.48
CA ALA A 5 5.59 -14.93 -0.29
C ALA A 5 6.93 -15.62 -0.58
N PHE A 6 7.84 -15.57 0.37
CA PHE A 6 9.16 -16.19 0.29
C PHE A 6 9.60 -16.69 1.67
N SER A 7 10.51 -17.65 1.69
CA SER A 7 11.21 -18.11 2.89
C SER A 7 12.67 -18.35 2.52
N THR A 8 13.56 -18.35 3.52
CA THR A 8 15.00 -18.58 3.29
C THR A 8 15.50 -19.76 4.10
N PRO A 9 16.57 -20.45 3.67
CA PRO A 9 17.13 -21.55 4.47
C PRO A 9 17.58 -21.12 5.88
N ALA A 10 18.03 -19.87 6.04
CA ALA A 10 18.45 -19.31 7.34
C ALA A 10 17.27 -18.86 8.23
N SER A 11 16.09 -18.67 7.64
CA SER A 11 14.87 -18.27 8.34
C SER A 11 13.69 -18.93 7.63
N PRO A 12 13.31 -20.15 8.06
CA PRO A 12 12.31 -20.98 7.36
C PRO A 12 10.88 -20.47 7.52
N GLU A 13 10.68 -19.43 8.33
CA GLU A 13 9.43 -18.69 8.40
C GLU A 13 9.11 -18.03 7.04
N TRP A 14 7.83 -18.02 6.68
CA TRP A 14 7.35 -17.34 5.49
C TRP A 14 7.24 -15.86 5.75
N ARG A 15 7.67 -15.04 4.80
CA ARG A 15 7.48 -13.60 4.80
C ARG A 15 6.81 -13.20 3.51
N TRP A 16 6.12 -12.07 3.50
CA TRP A 16 5.58 -11.50 2.28
C TRP A 16 6.31 -10.20 1.95
N ARG A 17 6.42 -9.92 0.66
CA ARG A 17 6.83 -8.61 0.14
C ARG A 17 5.83 -8.14 -0.89
N ILE A 18 5.59 -6.84 -0.91
CA ILE A 18 4.82 -6.14 -1.94
C ILE A 18 5.83 -5.51 -2.88
N CYS A 19 5.75 -5.88 -4.15
CA CYS A 19 6.53 -5.28 -5.22
C CYS A 19 5.63 -4.42 -6.10
N ASP A 20 6.20 -3.36 -6.67
CA ASP A 20 5.54 -2.58 -7.71
C ASP A 20 5.53 -3.32 -9.06
N TYR A 21 5.06 -2.64 -10.10
CA TYR A 21 5.02 -3.25 -11.45
C TYR A 21 6.39 -3.30 -12.12
N ALA A 22 7.38 -2.52 -11.66
CA ALA A 22 8.77 -2.60 -12.09
C ALA A 22 9.55 -3.70 -11.34
N GLY A 23 8.96 -4.29 -10.30
CA GLY A 23 9.58 -5.30 -9.44
C GLY A 23 10.31 -4.70 -8.24
N GLU A 24 10.23 -3.40 -8.02
CA GLU A 24 10.83 -2.74 -6.86
C GLU A 24 10.06 -3.11 -5.59
N MET A 25 10.79 -3.43 -4.52
CA MET A 25 10.19 -3.72 -3.22
C MET A 25 9.64 -2.43 -2.61
N VAL A 26 8.34 -2.44 -2.34
CA VAL A 26 7.64 -1.32 -1.70
C VAL A 26 7.55 -1.54 -0.19
N GLU A 27 7.21 -2.76 0.23
CA GLU A 27 7.08 -3.11 1.64
C GLU A 27 7.37 -4.60 1.86
N GLU A 28 7.89 -4.95 3.04
CA GLU A 28 8.12 -6.33 3.47
C GLU A 28 7.52 -6.54 4.87
N SER A 29 7.00 -7.75 5.10
CA SER A 29 6.49 -8.16 6.40
C SER A 29 7.58 -8.20 7.46
N HIS A 30 7.36 -7.51 8.59
CA HIS A 30 8.26 -7.60 9.75
C HIS A 30 8.20 -8.95 10.47
N GLY A 31 7.04 -9.62 10.47
CA GLY A 31 6.82 -10.90 11.14
C GLY A 31 6.89 -12.09 10.19
N GLY A 32 7.39 -13.21 10.67
CA GLY A 32 7.31 -14.49 9.98
C GLY A 32 5.97 -15.19 10.18
N PHE A 33 5.59 -15.97 9.19
CA PHE A 33 4.36 -16.74 9.14
C PHE A 33 4.68 -18.24 9.03
N PRO A 34 3.86 -19.10 9.64
CA PRO A 34 4.09 -20.55 9.61
C PRO A 34 3.80 -21.17 8.24
N THR A 35 3.00 -20.51 7.40
CA THR A 35 2.61 -21.04 6.08
C THR A 35 2.67 -19.97 5.01
N ILE A 36 2.92 -20.41 3.76
CA ILE A 36 2.87 -19.53 2.58
C ILE A 36 1.51 -18.86 2.44
N ALA A 37 0.42 -19.60 2.72
CA ALA A 37 -0.94 -19.08 2.63
C ALA A 37 -1.20 -17.95 3.63
N ALA A 38 -0.71 -18.10 4.87
CA ALA A 38 -0.83 -17.05 5.88
C ALA A 38 -0.05 -15.79 5.47
N ALA A 39 1.18 -15.96 4.98
CA ALA A 39 1.98 -14.84 4.48
C ALA A 39 1.28 -14.11 3.31
N VAL A 40 0.79 -14.84 2.31
CA VAL A 40 0.08 -14.24 1.18
C VAL A 40 -1.20 -13.54 1.63
N ALA A 41 -2.00 -14.15 2.50
CA ALA A 41 -3.24 -13.55 2.99
C ALA A 41 -2.98 -12.22 3.71
N THR A 42 -2.02 -12.19 4.63
CA THR A 42 -1.65 -10.95 5.33
C THR A 42 -1.05 -9.91 4.38
N GLY A 43 -0.24 -10.33 3.41
CA GLY A 43 0.31 -9.41 2.41
C GLY A 43 -0.77 -8.81 1.50
N MET A 44 -1.80 -9.59 1.13
CA MET A 44 -2.93 -9.11 0.34
C MET A 44 -3.80 -8.12 1.12
N GLU A 45 -4.03 -8.39 2.42
CA GLU A 45 -4.71 -7.46 3.30
C GLU A 45 -3.96 -6.12 3.38
N ARG A 46 -2.64 -6.17 3.57
CA ARG A 46 -1.80 -4.97 3.61
C ARG A 46 -1.81 -4.20 2.29
N LEU A 47 -1.71 -4.89 1.16
CA LEU A 47 -1.83 -4.26 -0.17
C LEU A 47 -3.19 -3.56 -0.33
N GLY A 48 -4.28 -4.18 0.14
CA GLY A 48 -5.61 -3.57 0.17
C GLY A 48 -5.64 -2.28 0.97
N GLN A 49 -5.05 -2.28 2.18
CA GLN A 49 -4.95 -1.09 3.03
C GLN A 49 -4.14 0.04 2.35
N MET A 50 -2.99 -0.29 1.74
CA MET A 50 -2.17 0.70 1.03
C MET A 50 -2.93 1.37 -0.12
N ASN A 51 -3.70 0.61 -0.89
CA ASN A 51 -4.54 1.15 -1.95
C ASN A 51 -5.60 2.11 -1.39
N LEU A 52 -6.23 1.75 -0.27
CA LEU A 52 -7.23 2.60 0.39
C LEU A 52 -6.60 3.90 0.90
N ASP A 53 -5.41 3.83 1.49
CA ASP A 53 -4.71 5.00 2.02
C ASP A 53 -4.28 5.95 0.88
N GLN A 54 -3.81 5.42 -0.25
CA GLN A 54 -3.55 6.23 -1.45
C GLN A 54 -4.80 6.96 -1.95
N VAL A 55 -5.96 6.29 -1.98
CA VAL A 55 -7.23 6.93 -2.38
C VAL A 55 -7.64 8.03 -1.39
N LYS A 56 -7.49 7.78 -0.08
CA LYS A 56 -7.77 8.80 0.95
C LYS A 56 -6.88 10.01 0.82
N ASP A 57 -5.58 9.81 0.57
CA ASP A 57 -4.61 10.88 0.40
C ASP A 57 -4.92 11.69 -0.86
N ALA A 58 -5.27 11.03 -1.96
CA ALA A 58 -5.74 11.69 -3.18
C ALA A 58 -6.99 12.55 -2.90
N TYR A 59 -7.99 12.00 -2.21
CA TYR A 59 -9.21 12.74 -1.86
C TYR A 59 -8.92 13.94 -0.96
N ARG A 60 -8.07 13.77 0.06
CA ARG A 60 -7.63 14.85 0.95
C ARG A 60 -6.93 15.96 0.17
N SER A 61 -6.05 15.60 -0.77
CA SER A 61 -5.34 16.56 -1.61
C SER A 61 -6.30 17.37 -2.50
N MET A 62 -7.34 16.73 -3.05
CA MET A 62 -8.38 17.39 -3.85
C MET A 62 -9.22 18.34 -3.01
N ALA A 63 -9.64 17.93 -1.81
CA ALA A 63 -10.41 18.77 -0.90
C ALA A 63 -9.62 20.01 -0.45
N VAL A 64 -8.32 19.86 -0.16
CA VAL A 64 -7.44 21.00 0.15
C VAL A 64 -7.30 21.93 -1.05
N ARG A 65 -7.19 21.39 -2.27
CA ARG A 65 -7.10 22.19 -3.49
C ARG A 65 -8.40 22.96 -3.76
N SER A 66 -9.58 22.35 -3.57
CA SER A 66 -10.87 23.02 -3.78
C SER A 66 -11.10 24.15 -2.78
N GLN A 67 -10.60 24.02 -1.55
CA GLN A 67 -10.67 25.07 -0.52
C GLN A 67 -9.74 26.26 -0.81
N ARG A 68 -8.67 26.07 -1.58
CA ARG A 68 -7.72 27.12 -1.96
C ARG A 68 -8.05 27.79 -3.29
N ALA A 69 -9.11 27.37 -3.98
CA ALA A 69 -9.57 28.09 -5.17
C ALA A 69 -10.02 29.49 -4.75
N PRO A 70 -9.46 30.57 -5.33
CA PRO A 70 -9.91 31.91 -4.98
C PRO A 70 -11.37 32.03 -5.38
N THR A 71 -12.23 32.36 -4.42
CA THR A 71 -13.56 32.88 -4.68
C THR A 71 -13.39 34.07 -5.62
N ARG A 72 -13.69 33.89 -6.90
CA ARG A 72 -13.72 34.97 -7.89
C ARG A 72 -14.55 36.11 -7.27
N PRO A 73 -14.05 37.35 -7.20
CA PRO A 73 -14.88 38.45 -6.73
C PRO A 73 -16.07 38.57 -7.69
N ARG A 74 -17.27 38.66 -7.11
CA ARG A 74 -18.50 38.98 -7.84
C ARG A 74 -18.24 40.24 -8.66
N GLN A 75 -18.31 40.10 -9.99
CA GLN A 75 -18.34 41.25 -10.89
C GLN A 75 -19.81 41.58 -11.13
N TRP A 76 -20.20 42.74 -10.60
CA TRP A 76 -21.36 43.60 -10.85
C TRP A 76 -22.73 42.94 -11.04
#